data_AF-F8KWE9-F1
#
_entry.id   AF-F8KWE9-F1
#
_cell.length_a   1.000
_cell.length_b   1.000
_cell.length_c   1.000
_cell.angle_alpha   90.00
_cell.angle_beta   90.00
_cell.angle_gamma   90.00
#
_symmetry.space_group_name_H-M   'P 1'
#
loop_
_entity.id
_entity.type
_entity.pdbx_description
1 polymer ?
#
loop_
_entity_poly.entity_id
_entity_poly.type
_entity_poly.pdbx_seq_one_letter_code
_entity_poly.pdbx_strand_id
1 'polypeptide(L)'
;MFRTTDEKGNVSIIDAGGNITCTAEHYVQFAQLGALFQKSIEKTTCSNVGLLNVGIEPLKGHHELRKAYQELQQYVETWRLKKIDLPLNFIGNVEGKDVLAETWMLL
;
A
#
# COMPACT_ATOMS: atom_id res chain seq x y z
N MET A 1 -12.60 1.11 0.95
CA MET A 1 -11.68 1.35 -0.18
C MET A 1 -12.39 2.30 -1.14
N PHE A 2 -11.79 3.44 -1.45
CA PHE A 2 -12.28 4.38 -2.47
C PHE A 2 -11.44 4.22 -3.73
N ARG A 3 -12.05 4.39 -4.91
CA ARG A 3 -11.37 4.27 -6.19
C ARG A 3 -11.48 5.57 -6.97
N THR A 4 -10.38 6.00 -7.56
CA THR A 4 -10.34 7.06 -8.57
C THR A 4 -9.66 6.53 -9.83
N THR A 5 -10.10 7.00 -10.99
CA THR A 5 -9.62 6.56 -12.29
C THR A 5 -9.36 7.78 -13.15
N ASP A 6 -8.17 7.85 -13.75
CA ASP A 6 -7.88 8.81 -14.81
C ASP A 6 -7.31 8.08 -16.04
N GLU A 7 -6.88 8.85 -17.04
CA GLU A 7 -6.28 8.33 -18.26
C GLU A 7 -4.93 7.62 -18.05
N LYS A 8 -4.29 7.76 -16.86
CA LYS A 8 -2.99 7.19 -16.51
C LYS A 8 -3.08 5.96 -15.60
N GLY A 9 -4.16 5.79 -14.84
CA GLY A 9 -4.29 4.60 -14.01
C GLY A 9 -5.52 4.54 -13.11
N ASN A 10 -5.66 3.37 -12.47
CA ASN A 10 -6.66 3.13 -11.44
C ASN A 10 -5.99 3.17 -10.06
N VAL A 11 -6.47 4.06 -9.19
CA VAL A 11 -5.93 4.18 -7.83
C VAL A 11 -7.00 3.79 -6.83
N SER A 12 -6.63 2.89 -5.91
CA SER A 12 -7.48 2.48 -4.81
C SER A 12 -6.88 2.96 -3.49
N ILE A 13 -7.63 3.71 -2.70
CA ILE A 13 -7.22 4.21 -1.39
C ILE A 13 -7.91 3.39 -0.31
N ILE A 14 -7.14 2.88 0.65
CA ILE A 14 -7.67 2.21 1.85
C ILE A 14 -7.66 3.20 2.99
N ASP A 15 -8.73 3.15 3.77
CA ASP A 15 -8.93 4.03 4.93
C ASP A 15 -8.84 5.54 4.60
N ALA A 16 -9.80 6.04 3.82
CA ALA A 16 -9.93 7.46 3.49
C ALA A 16 -10.64 8.25 4.62
N GLY A 17 -10.19 8.09 5.86
CA GLY A 17 -10.75 8.76 7.04
C GLY A 17 -11.76 7.93 7.83
N GLY A 18 -11.74 6.60 7.70
CA GLY A 18 -12.49 5.71 8.58
C GLY A 18 -11.86 5.65 9.98
N ASN A 19 -10.53 5.64 10.03
CA ASN A 19 -9.76 5.82 11.26
C ASN A 19 -9.18 7.24 11.33
N ILE A 20 -9.24 7.83 12.53
CA ILE A 20 -8.63 9.14 12.81
C ILE A 20 -7.11 9.01 12.98
N THR A 21 -6.67 7.88 13.51
CA THR A 21 -5.25 7.56 13.76
C THR A 21 -4.99 6.10 13.40
N CYS A 22 -3.89 5.83 12.69
CA CYS A 22 -3.47 4.48 12.34
C CYS A 22 -2.13 4.14 12.98
N THR A 23 -2.04 2.93 13.52
CA THR A 23 -0.78 2.33 13.95
C THR A 23 -0.07 1.72 12.74
N ALA A 24 1.23 1.44 12.86
CA ALA A 24 1.98 0.68 11.85
C ALA A 24 1.31 -0.64 11.45
N GLU A 25 0.76 -1.35 12.43
CA GLU A 25 0.06 -2.61 12.21
C GLU A 25 -1.20 -2.44 11.36
N HIS A 26 -1.96 -1.35 11.55
CA HIS A 26 -3.13 -1.06 10.71
C HIS A 26 -2.73 -0.95 9.24
N TYR A 27 -1.63 -0.26 8.92
CA TYR A 27 -1.14 -0.14 7.53
C TYR A 27 -0.80 -1.51 6.93
N VAL A 28 -0.16 -2.40 7.70
CA VAL A 28 0.14 -3.77 7.24
C VAL A 28 -1.15 -4.55 6.98
N GLN A 29 -2.13 -4.46 7.88
CA GLN A 29 -3.43 -5.12 7.73
C GLN A 29 -4.19 -4.59 6.50
N PHE A 30 -4.17 -3.27 6.28
CA PHE A 30 -4.76 -2.63 5.11
C PHE A 30 -4.13 -3.12 3.80
N ALA A 31 -2.80 -3.23 3.78
CA ALA A 31 -2.07 -3.76 2.64
C ALA A 31 -2.53 -5.19 2.29
N GLN A 32 -2.62 -6.06 3.31
CA GLN A 32 -3.07 -7.44 3.15
C GLN A 32 -4.51 -7.53 2.65
N LEU A 33 -5.44 -6.87 3.34
CA LEU A 33 -6.87 -6.90 3.01
C LEU A 33 -7.11 -6.34 1.61
N GLY A 34 -6.45 -5.24 1.30
CA GLY A 34 -6.54 -4.55 0.03
C GLY A 34 -6.05 -5.37 -1.15
N ALA A 35 -4.88 -6.00 -1.02
CA ALA A 35 -4.31 -6.86 -2.05
C ALA A 35 -5.21 -8.07 -2.33
N LEU A 36 -5.78 -8.68 -1.29
CA LEU A 36 -6.75 -9.79 -1.43
C LEU A 36 -8.06 -9.32 -2.09
N PHE A 37 -8.54 -8.12 -1.73
CA PHE A 37 -9.73 -7.53 -2.32
C PHE A 37 -9.53 -7.26 -3.82
N GLN A 38 -8.43 -6.62 -4.23
CA GLN A 38 -8.12 -6.40 -5.64
C GLN A 38 -7.93 -7.70 -6.41
N LYS A 39 -7.27 -8.71 -5.82
CA LYS A 39 -7.14 -10.04 -6.45
C LYS A 39 -8.50 -10.69 -6.70
N SER A 40 -9.41 -10.61 -5.73
CA SER A 40 -10.72 -11.27 -5.82
C SER A 40 -11.69 -10.57 -6.78
N ILE A 41 -11.62 -9.24 -6.89
CA ILE A 41 -12.59 -8.45 -7.67
C ILE A 41 -12.05 -8.04 -9.03
N GLU A 42 -10.78 -7.63 -9.12
CA GLU A 42 -10.21 -7.00 -10.33
C GLU A 42 -9.45 -7.99 -11.22
N LYS A 43 -9.36 -9.26 -10.81
CA LYS A 43 -8.51 -10.30 -11.45
C LYS A 43 -7.03 -9.90 -11.54
N THR A 44 -6.62 -8.88 -10.80
CA THR A 44 -5.22 -8.46 -10.67
C THR A 44 -4.46 -9.51 -9.88
N THR A 45 -3.41 -10.07 -10.46
CA THR A 45 -2.66 -11.15 -9.81
C THR A 45 -1.78 -10.66 -8.67
N CYS A 46 -1.29 -9.42 -8.75
CA CYS A 46 -0.45 -8.77 -7.75
C CYS A 46 -0.69 -7.25 -7.73
N SER A 47 -0.96 -6.70 -6.55
CA SER A 47 -1.27 -5.28 -6.37
C SER A 47 -0.02 -4.50 -6.00
N ASN A 48 0.30 -3.42 -6.71
CA ASN A 48 1.32 -2.48 -6.27
C ASN A 48 0.78 -1.67 -5.08
N VAL A 49 1.47 -1.71 -3.95
CA VAL A 49 1.04 -1.05 -2.71
C VAL A 49 2.03 0.03 -2.32
N GLY A 50 1.57 1.27 -2.31
CA GLY A 50 2.31 2.45 -1.89
C GLY A 50 1.84 2.96 -0.54
N LEU A 51 2.77 3.43 0.29
CA LEU A 51 2.46 4.10 1.55
C LEU A 51 2.41 5.61 1.30
N LEU A 52 1.25 6.25 1.42
CA LEU A 52 1.14 7.68 1.16
C LEU A 52 1.94 8.46 2.21
N ASN A 53 2.86 9.31 1.75
CA ASN A 53 3.81 9.98 2.63
C ASN A 53 4.22 11.35 2.08
N VAL A 54 5.00 12.09 2.87
CA VAL A 54 5.51 13.44 2.55
C VAL A 54 6.77 13.44 1.68
N GLY A 55 7.30 12.26 1.33
CA GLY A 55 8.49 12.09 0.53
C GLY A 55 8.74 10.60 0.25
N ILE A 56 9.49 10.30 -0.81
CA ILE A 56 9.74 8.93 -1.28
C ILE A 56 10.76 8.16 -0.42
N GLU A 57 11.55 8.85 0.40
CA GLU A 57 12.62 8.20 1.16
C GLU A 57 12.04 7.39 2.33
N PRO A 58 12.60 6.20 2.65
CA PRO A 58 12.08 5.31 3.71
C PRO A 58 11.92 5.95 5.09
N LEU A 59 12.70 6.98 5.38
CA LEU A 59 12.73 7.69 6.67
C LEU A 59 11.75 8.87 6.75
N LYS A 60 10.93 9.12 5.71
CA LYS A 60 9.94 10.21 5.71
C LYS A 60 8.65 9.81 6.42
N GLY A 61 7.92 10.82 6.85
CA GLY A 61 6.68 10.67 7.62
C GLY A 61 6.93 10.60 9.12
N HIS A 62 5.84 10.57 9.89
CA HIS A 62 5.88 10.44 11.34
C HIS A 62 6.22 9.01 11.79
N HIS A 63 6.37 8.79 13.10
CA HIS A 63 6.82 7.52 13.68
C HIS A 63 6.07 6.29 13.12
N GLU A 64 4.73 6.33 13.09
CA GLU A 64 3.92 5.19 12.63
C GLU A 64 4.14 4.85 11.16
N LEU A 65 4.23 5.84 10.26
CA LEU A 65 4.53 5.64 8.83
C LEU A 65 5.92 5.02 8.61
N ARG A 66 6.94 5.48 9.34
CA ARG A 66 8.30 4.90 9.22
C ARG A 66 8.33 3.45 9.70
N LYS A 67 7.59 3.16 10.77
CA LYS A 67 7.46 1.80 11.30
C LYS A 67 6.65 0.91 10.34
N ALA A 68 5.54 1.41 9.79
CA ALA A 68 4.75 0.73 8.75
C ALA A 68 5.60 0.37 7.53
N TYR A 69 6.44 1.29 7.05
CA TYR A 69 7.36 1.03 5.95
C TYR A 69 8.26 -0.18 6.26
N GLN A 70 8.87 -0.21 7.45
CA GLN A 70 9.75 -1.30 7.88
C GLN A 70 9.01 -2.63 8.00
N GLU A 71 7.82 -2.61 8.61
CA GLU A 71 6.98 -3.81 8.79
C GLU A 71 6.48 -4.36 7.45
N LEU A 72 6.08 -3.49 6.51
CA LEU A 72 5.67 -3.89 5.16
C LEU A 72 6.83 -4.51 4.37
N GLN A 73 8.02 -3.91 4.44
CA GLN A 73 9.24 -4.49 3.84
C GLN A 73 9.54 -5.87 4.42
N GLN A 74 9.54 -5.99 5.76
CA GLN A 74 9.79 -7.26 6.42
C GLN A 74 8.73 -8.32 6.10
N TYR A 75 7.46 -7.91 6.00
CA TYR A 75 6.36 -8.76 5.61
C TYR A 75 6.58 -9.32 4.20
N VAL A 76 6.80 -8.46 3.20
CA VAL A 76 7.04 -8.90 1.81
C VAL A 76 8.26 -9.82 1.72
N GLU A 77 9.37 -9.47 2.39
CA GLU A 77 10.58 -10.30 2.39
C GLU A 77 10.35 -11.67 3.03
N THR A 78 9.60 -11.72 4.14
CA THR A 78 9.26 -12.98 4.82
C THR A 78 8.47 -13.92 3.91
N TRP A 79 7.51 -13.39 3.14
CA TRP A 79 6.74 -14.17 2.19
C TRP A 79 7.58 -14.65 1.00
N ARG A 80 8.47 -13.77 0.50
CA ARG A 80 9.43 -14.11 -0.56
C ARG A 80 10.33 -15.27 -0.14
N LEU A 81 10.88 -15.23 1.08
CA LEU A 81 11.73 -16.30 1.63
C LEU A 81 10.97 -17.62 1.80
N LYS A 82 9.67 -17.56 2.14
CA LYS A 82 8.80 -18.74 2.23
C LYS A 82 8.40 -19.33 0.87
N LYS A 83 8.69 -18.64 -0.24
CA LYS A 83 8.28 -19.02 -1.61
C LYS A 83 6.76 -19.20 -1.75
N ILE A 84 5.99 -18.41 -1.02
CA ILE A 84 4.53 -18.38 -1.10
C ILE A 84 4.13 -17.21 -1.99
N ASP A 85 3.20 -17.42 -2.91
CA ASP A 85 2.64 -16.38 -3.76
C ASP A 85 1.93 -15.33 -2.91
N LEU A 86 2.50 -14.13 -2.85
CA LEU A 86 1.94 -12.96 -2.17
C LEU A 86 1.38 -12.01 -3.24
N PRO A 87 0.07 -11.74 -3.28
CA PRO A 87 -0.53 -10.86 -4.28
C PRO A 87 -0.32 -9.37 -4.00
N LEU A 88 0.81 -9.02 -3.40
CA LEU A 88 1.17 -7.70 -2.92
C LEU A 88 2.63 -7.42 -3.27
N ASN A 89 2.85 -6.31 -3.96
CA ASN A 89 4.16 -5.75 -4.25
C ASN A 89 4.29 -4.41 -3.51
N PHE A 90 5.06 -4.35 -2.42
CA PHE A 90 5.27 -3.10 -1.69
C PHE A 90 6.35 -2.26 -2.37
N ILE A 91 5.98 -1.06 -2.81
CA ILE A 91 6.82 -0.19 -3.65
C ILE A 91 7.43 0.99 -2.89
N GLY A 92 7.13 1.08 -1.60
CA GLY A 92 7.65 2.11 -0.72
C GLY A 92 6.72 3.31 -0.59
N ASN A 93 7.30 4.47 -0.28
CA ASN A 93 6.55 5.70 -0.06
C ASN A 93 6.13 6.34 -1.39
N VAL A 94 4.93 6.87 -1.43
CA VAL A 94 4.37 7.63 -2.56
C VAL A 94 4.03 9.04 -2.08
N GLU A 95 4.45 10.05 -2.83
CA GLU A 95 4.07 11.44 -2.55
C GLU A 95 2.69 11.76 -3.12
N GLY A 96 1.97 12.68 -2.46
CA GLY A 96 0.62 13.11 -2.90
C GLY A 96 0.53 13.56 -4.37
N LYS A 97 1.59 14.14 -4.92
CA LYS A 97 1.66 14.58 -6.32
C LYS A 97 1.72 13.43 -7.33
N ASP A 98 2.20 12.27 -6.90
CA ASP A 98 2.45 11.09 -7.75
C ASP A 98 1.35 10.03 -7.60
N VAL A 99 0.36 10.27 -6.72
CA VAL A 99 -0.76 9.36 -6.44
C VAL A 99 -1.48 8.91 -7.71
N LEU A 100 -1.70 9.81 -8.66
CA LEU A 100 -2.40 9.55 -9.93
C LEU A 100 -1.45 9.18 -11.08
N ALA A 101 -0.15 9.03 -10.81
CA ALA A 101 0.82 8.81 -11.88
C ALA A 101 0.78 7.39 -12.45
N GLU A 102 0.39 6.38 -11.66
CA GLU A 102 0.22 5.01 -12.14
C GLU A 102 -0.94 4.28 -11.43
N THR A 103 -1.03 2.96 -11.62
CA THR A 103 -2.03 2.10 -10.97
C THR A 103 -1.47 1.50 -9.69
N TRP A 104 -1.99 1.94 -8.54
CA TRP A 104 -1.55 1.50 -7.21
C TRP A 104 -2.70 1.40 -6.21
N MET A 105 -2.46 0.66 -5.14
CA MET A 105 -3.20 0.75 -3.90
C MET A 105 -2.44 1.61 -2.89
N LEU A 106 -3.08 2.65 -2.37
CA LEU A 106 -2.50 3.54 -1.38
C LEU A 106 -3.03 3.27 0.02
N LEU A 107 -2.10 3.28 0.98
CA LEU A 107 -2.33 3.15 2.41
C LEU A 107 -2.13 4.48 3.12
#